data_AF-A0A9P9G6L6-F1
#
_entry.id   AF-A0A9P9G6L6-F1
#
_cell.length_a   1.000
_cell.length_b   1.000
_cell.length_c   1.000
_cell.angle_alpha   90.00
_cell.angle_beta   90.00
_cell.angle_gamma   90.00
#
_symmetry.space_group_name_H-M   'P 1'
#
loop_
_entity.id
_entity.type
_entity.pdbx_description
1 polymer ?
#
loop_
_entity_poly.entity_id
_entity_poly.type
_entity_poly.pdbx_seq_one_letter_code
_entity_poly.pdbx_strand_id
1 'polypeptide(L)'
;LMTIGDSIELEYAIAKDIISGVQDTAHLLTYHGTFLLPSAAYRHRRVLTFPLKDPNLQTYASFMSVTTRGSSAEQLLQAIKALHDDGVIHRGMLRLIYQYLRRPRKMSIPTSRPMWKNGQLVISLVEWTITLGYFGHAIKPGNSVKFKVQSPATYCAPEHVYNADPSFAPDMWSYMCIFAELYLGFSMFASAAHSATLDFTVRTSRSLPLSWKGSYKGDGRHDEPWYD
;
A
#
# COMPACT_ATOMS: atom_id res chain seq x y z
N LEU A 1 14.69 1.30 2.56
CA LEU A 1 14.28 0.25 1.61
C LEU A 1 15.31 0.18 0.48
N MET A 2 15.57 -1.01 -0.08
CA MET A 2 16.67 -1.20 -1.05
C MET A 2 16.16 -1.88 -2.33
N THR A 3 15.66 -1.09 -3.29
CA THR A 3 15.29 -1.51 -4.66
C THR A 3 16.55 -1.53 -5.56
N ILE A 4 16.80 -2.63 -6.29
CA ILE A 4 18.04 -2.90 -7.06
C ILE A 4 17.90 -2.42 -8.52
N GLY A 5 18.91 -1.73 -9.05
CA GLY A 5 19.06 -1.42 -10.49
C GLY A 5 18.09 -0.39 -11.06
N ASP A 6 17.99 -0.27 -12.39
CA ASP A 6 17.22 0.70 -13.20
C ASP A 6 15.81 1.06 -12.65
N SER A 7 15.22 0.14 -11.88
CA SER A 7 14.01 0.35 -11.09
C SER A 7 14.05 1.56 -10.14
N ILE A 8 15.21 1.90 -9.54
CA ILE A 8 15.30 3.01 -8.59
C ILE A 8 15.43 4.38 -9.25
N GLU A 9 15.98 4.44 -10.47
CA GLU A 9 15.97 5.67 -11.27
C GLU A 9 14.55 5.98 -11.76
N LEU A 10 13.79 4.94 -12.14
CA LEU A 10 12.38 5.08 -12.48
C LEU A 10 11.56 5.54 -11.26
N GLU A 11 11.77 4.91 -10.09
CA GLU A 11 11.13 5.31 -8.83
C GLU A 11 11.48 6.76 -8.47
N TYR A 12 12.73 7.18 -8.65
CA TYR A 12 13.15 8.56 -8.44
C TYR A 12 12.49 9.54 -9.42
N ALA A 13 12.44 9.22 -10.72
CA ALA A 13 11.82 10.08 -11.73
C ALA A 13 10.33 10.27 -11.44
N ILE A 14 9.61 9.19 -11.18
CA ILE A 14 8.18 9.25 -10.84
C ILE A 14 7.96 10.01 -9.52
N ALA A 15 8.76 9.73 -8.49
CA ALA A 15 8.64 10.45 -7.21
C ALA A 15 8.92 11.95 -7.37
N LYS A 16 9.89 12.33 -8.21
CA LYS A 16 10.19 13.73 -8.52
C LYS A 16 9.04 14.41 -9.27
N ASP A 17 8.42 13.71 -10.23
CA ASP A 17 7.25 14.21 -10.96
C ASP A 17 6.03 14.38 -10.03
N ILE A 18 5.81 13.44 -9.11
CA ILE A 18 4.75 13.55 -8.09
C ILE A 18 5.02 14.74 -7.17
N ILE A 19 6.24 14.90 -6.66
CA ILE A 19 6.59 16.00 -5.74
C ILE A 19 6.44 17.38 -6.41
N SER A 20 6.69 17.47 -7.72
CA SER A 20 6.60 18.75 -8.45
C SER A 20 5.21 19.03 -9.02
N GLY A 21 4.43 17.99 -9.32
CA GLY A 21 3.13 18.11 -9.97
C GLY A 21 1.93 18.03 -9.04
N VAL A 22 2.04 17.33 -7.91
CA VAL A 22 0.89 17.12 -7.02
C VAL A 22 0.71 18.28 -6.05
N GLN A 23 -0.49 18.87 -6.01
CA GLN A 23 -0.76 20.05 -5.18
C GLN A 23 -0.76 19.74 -3.68
N ASP A 24 -1.37 18.62 -3.30
CA ASP A 24 -1.44 18.16 -1.90
C ASP A 24 -0.58 16.92 -1.68
N THR A 25 0.54 17.10 -1.00
CA THR A 25 1.46 16.01 -0.64
C THR A 25 1.37 15.61 0.83
N ALA A 26 0.39 16.10 1.60
CA ALA A 26 0.33 15.91 3.06
C ALA A 26 0.32 14.44 3.48
N HIS A 27 -0.36 13.60 2.69
CA HIS A 27 -0.48 12.16 2.91
C HIS A 27 0.36 11.32 1.94
N LEU A 28 1.34 11.91 1.26
CA LEU A 28 2.26 11.21 0.37
C LEU A 28 3.64 11.08 1.02
N LEU A 29 4.25 9.89 0.95
CA LEU A 29 5.60 9.66 1.43
C LEU A 29 6.61 10.12 0.36
N THR A 30 7.03 11.37 0.48
CA THR A 30 8.04 11.97 -0.41
C THR A 30 9.45 11.76 0.14
N TYR A 31 10.44 11.69 -0.75
CA TYR A 31 11.84 11.65 -0.33
C TYR A 31 12.31 13.05 0.09
N HIS A 32 13.20 13.14 1.07
CA HIS A 32 13.84 14.41 1.48
C HIS A 32 15.16 14.67 0.77
N GLY A 33 15.83 13.62 0.31
CA GLY A 33 17.09 13.75 -0.40
C GLY A 33 17.44 12.51 -1.20
N THR A 34 18.47 12.66 -2.01
CA THR A 34 19.04 11.57 -2.79
C THR A 34 20.55 11.71 -2.89
N PHE A 35 21.26 10.59 -2.90
CA PHE A 35 22.70 10.53 -3.13
C PHE A 35 23.07 9.26 -3.89
N LEU A 36 24.28 9.24 -4.45
CA LEU A 36 24.81 8.11 -5.21
C LEU A 36 25.83 7.35 -4.35
N LEU A 37 25.67 6.03 -4.26
CA LEU A 37 26.66 5.14 -3.65
C LEU A 37 27.46 4.40 -4.72
N PRO A 38 28.78 4.24 -4.56
CA PRO A 38 29.57 3.33 -5.39
C PRO A 38 29.05 1.88 -5.25
N SER A 39 28.89 1.18 -6.37
CA SER A 39 28.54 -0.24 -6.41
C SER A 39 29.63 -1.05 -7.12
N ALA A 40 29.69 -2.36 -6.85
CA ALA A 40 30.78 -3.28 -7.19
C ALA A 40 31.03 -3.52 -8.70
N ALA A 41 30.52 -2.68 -9.59
CA ALA A 41 30.62 -2.85 -11.05
C ALA A 41 30.79 -1.53 -11.82
N TYR A 42 31.50 -0.53 -11.26
CA TYR A 42 31.64 0.82 -11.85
C TYR A 42 30.30 1.54 -12.11
N ARG A 43 29.25 1.14 -11.39
CA ARG A 43 27.94 1.79 -11.43
C ARG A 43 27.70 2.52 -10.12
N HIS A 44 27.15 3.72 -10.23
CA HIS A 44 26.59 4.43 -9.09
C HIS A 44 25.16 3.92 -8.86
N ARG A 45 24.80 3.69 -7.60
CA ARG A 45 23.44 3.35 -7.19
C ARG A 45 22.81 4.53 -6.47
N ARG A 46 21.68 5.00 -6.98
CA ARG A 46 20.90 6.02 -6.28
C ARG A 46 20.26 5.47 -5.03
N VAL A 47 20.31 6.28 -3.99
CA VAL A 47 19.63 6.08 -2.72
C VAL A 47 18.66 7.23 -2.53
N LEU A 48 17.43 6.90 -2.14
CA LEU A 48 16.39 7.85 -1.73
C LEU A 48 16.29 7.81 -0.21
N THR A 49 16.34 8.98 0.42
CA THR A 49 16.13 9.13 1.86
C THR A 49 14.71 9.60 2.11
N PHE A 50 14.00 8.89 2.97
CA PHE A 50 12.61 9.20 3.34
C PHE A 50 12.56 9.59 4.81
N PRO A 51 11.56 10.39 5.24
CA PRO A 51 11.33 10.60 6.65
C PRO A 51 11.16 9.26 7.36
N LEU A 52 11.71 9.16 8.58
CA LEU A 52 11.56 7.95 9.38
C LEU A 52 10.08 7.76 9.71
N LYS A 53 9.57 6.61 9.32
CA LYS A 53 8.19 6.18 9.54
C LYS A 53 8.19 4.71 9.96
N ASP A 54 7.22 4.35 10.78
CA ASP A 54 7.14 3.04 11.43
C ASP A 54 6.55 1.95 10.53
N PRO A 55 6.56 0.67 10.97
CA PRO A 55 6.15 -0.47 10.15
C PRO A 55 4.72 -0.39 9.62
N ASN A 56 4.45 -1.25 8.64
CA ASN A 56 3.21 -1.29 7.87
C ASN A 56 1.93 -1.41 8.72
N LEU A 57 0.80 -0.98 8.13
CA LEU A 57 -0.55 -1.10 8.67
C LEU A 57 -0.88 -2.49 9.21
N GLN A 58 -0.50 -3.53 8.47
CA GLN A 58 -0.89 -4.91 8.74
C GLN A 58 -0.42 -5.40 10.12
N THR A 59 0.62 -4.76 10.68
CA THR A 59 1.14 -5.10 12.00
C THR A 59 0.33 -4.46 13.14
N TYR A 60 -0.37 -3.35 12.90
CA TYR A 60 -0.94 -2.51 13.97
C TYR A 60 -2.45 -2.26 13.89
N ALA A 61 -3.13 -2.63 12.80
CA ALA A 61 -4.55 -2.36 12.62
C ALA A 61 -5.43 -2.91 13.76
N SER A 62 -5.09 -4.09 14.31
CA SER A 62 -5.80 -4.70 15.44
C SER A 62 -5.66 -3.95 16.77
N PHE A 63 -4.63 -3.11 16.91
CA PHE A 63 -4.37 -2.30 18.10
C PHE A 63 -5.00 -0.89 18.02
N MET A 64 -5.61 -0.53 16.88
CA MET A 64 -6.21 0.78 16.66
C MET A 64 -7.67 0.83 17.14
N SER A 65 -8.08 1.97 17.71
CA SER A 65 -9.50 2.24 17.95
C SER A 65 -10.27 2.37 16.63
N VAL A 66 -11.58 2.14 16.67
CA VAL A 66 -12.44 2.30 15.48
C VAL A 66 -12.33 3.71 14.88
N THR A 67 -12.28 4.74 15.73
CA THR A 67 -12.09 6.14 15.31
C THR A 67 -10.76 6.36 14.58
N THR A 68 -9.67 5.81 15.11
CA THR A 68 -8.35 5.86 14.48
C THR A 68 -8.34 5.18 13.11
N ARG A 69 -8.99 4.01 13.01
CA ARG A 69 -9.07 3.27 11.75
C ARG A 69 -9.87 4.04 10.71
N GLY A 70 -10.99 4.66 11.10
CA GLY A 70 -11.78 5.54 10.25
C GLY A 70 -10.97 6.73 9.73
N SER A 71 -10.24 7.43 10.62
CA SER A 71 -9.37 8.55 10.21
C SER A 71 -8.22 8.10 9.32
N SER A 72 -7.63 6.91 9.57
CA SER A 72 -6.61 6.33 8.68
C SER A 72 -7.16 6.05 7.30
N ALA A 73 -8.38 5.51 7.18
CA ALA A 73 -9.00 5.32 5.87
C ALA A 73 -9.26 6.64 5.15
N GLU A 74 -9.76 7.66 5.86
CA GLU A 74 -10.00 8.98 5.30
C GLU A 74 -8.72 9.61 4.73
N GLN A 75 -7.62 9.57 5.48
CA GLN A 75 -6.32 10.08 5.02
C GLN A 75 -5.80 9.33 3.78
N LEU A 76 -6.10 8.04 3.64
CA LEU A 76 -5.66 7.24 2.49
C LEU A 76 -6.45 7.66 1.27
N LEU A 77 -7.76 7.85 1.44
CA LEU A 77 -8.61 8.33 0.37
C LEU A 77 -8.20 9.74 -0.08
N GLN A 78 -7.84 10.61 0.86
CA GLN A 78 -7.27 11.94 0.55
C GLN A 78 -5.97 11.84 -0.24
N ALA A 79 -5.05 10.93 0.14
CA ALA A 79 -3.82 10.69 -0.60
C ALA A 79 -4.08 10.21 -2.04
N ILE A 80 -5.00 9.26 -2.21
CA ILE A 80 -5.38 8.74 -3.53
C ILE A 80 -6.04 9.84 -4.37
N LYS A 81 -6.95 10.62 -3.76
CA LYS A 81 -7.57 11.76 -4.40
C LYS A 81 -6.54 12.77 -4.91
N ALA A 82 -5.55 13.13 -4.10
CA ALA A 82 -4.50 14.06 -4.52
C ALA A 82 -3.73 13.55 -5.75
N LEU A 83 -3.41 12.26 -5.79
CA LEU A 83 -2.80 11.65 -6.98
C LEU A 83 -3.74 11.71 -8.20
N HIS A 84 -5.01 11.36 -8.01
CA HIS A 84 -6.00 11.28 -9.09
C HIS A 84 -6.34 12.65 -9.68
N ASP A 85 -6.48 13.68 -8.83
CA ASP A 85 -6.74 15.07 -9.26
C ASP A 85 -5.62 15.58 -10.18
N ASP A 86 -4.38 15.15 -9.96
CA ASP A 86 -3.21 15.49 -10.79
C ASP A 86 -2.91 14.41 -11.87
N GLY A 87 -3.85 13.51 -12.11
CA GLY A 87 -3.79 12.50 -13.16
C GLY A 87 -2.68 11.47 -12.96
N VAL A 88 -2.41 11.05 -11.74
CA VAL A 88 -1.47 9.98 -11.40
C VAL A 88 -2.23 8.77 -10.88
N ILE A 89 -1.96 7.60 -11.45
CA ILE A 89 -2.47 6.31 -10.98
C ILE A 89 -1.35 5.65 -10.16
N HIS A 90 -1.61 5.24 -8.92
CA HIS A 90 -0.60 4.73 -7.99
C HIS A 90 -0.07 3.35 -8.39
N ARG A 91 -0.95 2.39 -8.68
CA ARG A 91 -0.61 1.05 -9.23
C ARG A 91 0.36 0.20 -8.41
N GLY A 92 0.75 0.64 -7.22
CA GLY A 92 1.64 -0.10 -6.34
C GLY A 92 0.86 -0.83 -5.27
N MET A 93 1.57 -1.68 -4.52
CA MET A 93 1.10 -2.08 -3.21
C MET A 93 0.85 -0.81 -2.41
N LEU A 94 -0.42 -0.53 -2.05
CA LEU A 94 -0.78 0.51 -1.11
C LEU A 94 -0.16 0.17 0.25
N ARG A 95 1.12 0.52 0.41
CA ARG A 95 1.83 0.39 1.68
C ARG A 95 1.56 1.66 2.46
N LEU A 96 0.62 1.53 3.39
CA LEU A 96 0.37 2.52 4.43
C LEU A 96 1.54 2.52 5.41
N ILE A 97 2.17 3.67 5.52
CA ILE A 97 3.35 3.91 6.34
C ILE A 97 2.96 4.93 7.42
N TYR A 98 3.09 4.56 8.70
CA TYR A 98 2.66 5.38 9.83
C TYR A 98 3.75 6.34 10.32
N GLN A 99 3.39 7.56 10.72
CA GLN A 99 4.33 8.44 11.42
C GLN A 99 4.32 8.18 12.92
N TYR A 100 5.51 8.02 13.50
CA TYR A 100 5.68 7.90 14.94
C TYR A 100 6.62 8.99 15.43
N LEU A 101 6.09 10.07 15.99
CA LEU A 101 6.94 11.13 16.54
C LEU A 101 6.33 11.79 17.78
N ARG A 102 6.21 11.08 18.90
CA ARG A 102 6.16 11.72 20.23
C ARG A 102 7.03 11.01 21.27
N ARG A 103 7.40 11.76 22.33
CA ARG A 103 8.13 11.25 23.49
C ARG A 103 7.35 10.08 24.13
N PRO A 104 8.02 8.97 24.45
CA PRO A 104 7.36 7.83 25.07
C PRO A 104 6.71 8.18 26.41
N ARG A 105 5.50 7.66 26.67
CA ARG A 105 4.81 7.80 27.96
C ARG A 105 5.25 6.65 28.88
N LYS A 106 5.58 6.96 30.14
CA LYS A 106 5.92 5.96 31.14
C LYS A 106 4.67 5.62 31.96
N MET A 107 4.25 4.36 31.95
CA MET A 107 3.14 3.84 32.74
C MET A 107 3.68 2.79 33.70
N SER A 108 3.15 2.71 34.92
CA SER A 108 3.49 1.60 35.84
C SER A 108 3.04 0.27 35.22
N ILE A 109 3.88 -0.77 35.29
CA ILE A 109 3.52 -2.09 34.74
C ILE A 109 2.27 -2.60 35.48
N PRO A 110 1.15 -2.87 34.78
CA PRO A 110 -0.05 -3.38 35.43
C PRO A 110 0.16 -4.87 35.75
N THR A 111 0.38 -5.18 37.03
CA THR A 111 0.51 -6.56 37.52
C THR A 111 -0.19 -6.69 38.87
N SER A 112 -0.86 -7.82 39.09
CA SER A 112 -1.46 -8.19 40.38
C SER A 112 -0.46 -8.85 41.33
N ARG A 113 0.78 -9.10 40.89
CA ARG A 113 1.84 -9.74 41.68
C ARG A 113 2.89 -8.73 42.13
N PRO A 114 3.41 -8.84 43.37
CA PRO A 114 4.49 -7.99 43.86
C PRO A 114 5.74 -8.17 43.00
N MET A 115 6.28 -7.06 42.48
CA MET A 115 7.51 -7.05 41.70
C MET A 115 8.71 -6.79 42.61
N TRP A 116 9.85 -7.41 42.29
CA TRP A 116 11.12 -7.18 42.99
C TRP A 116 11.73 -5.80 42.72
N LYS A 117 11.26 -5.09 41.67
CA LYS A 117 11.61 -3.69 41.36
C LYS A 117 10.46 -3.01 40.62
N ASN A 118 10.19 -1.75 40.94
CA ASN A 118 9.23 -0.93 40.20
C ASN A 118 9.72 -0.74 38.75
N GLY A 119 8.98 -1.30 37.78
CA GLY A 119 9.22 -1.11 36.36
C GLY A 119 8.17 -0.18 35.74
N GLN A 120 8.59 0.58 34.73
CA GLN A 120 7.69 1.40 33.93
C GLN A 120 7.61 0.81 32.53
N LEU A 121 6.40 0.51 32.08
CA LEU A 121 6.09 0.25 30.69
C LEU A 121 6.20 1.56 29.93
N VAL A 122 7.10 1.60 28.96
CA VAL A 122 7.26 2.73 28.07
C VAL A 122 6.31 2.51 26.88
N ILE A 123 5.12 3.11 26.95
CA ILE A 123 4.14 3.09 25.86
C ILE A 123 4.20 4.44 25.18
N SER A 124 4.58 4.50 23.92
CA SER A 124 4.57 5.77 23.21
C SER A 124 3.16 6.17 22.79
N LEU A 125 2.91 7.47 22.85
CA LEU A 125 1.71 8.07 22.26
C LEU A 125 1.85 7.99 20.74
N VAL A 126 1.05 7.12 20.12
CA VAL A 126 1.00 6.97 18.68
C VAL A 126 0.06 8.02 18.12
N GLU A 127 0.58 8.89 17.27
CA GLU A 127 -0.24 9.70 16.37
C GLU A 127 -0.45 8.89 15.10
N TRP A 128 -1.67 8.44 14.88
CA TRP A 128 -2.00 7.52 13.80
C TRP A 128 -2.20 8.27 12.48
N THR A 129 -1.13 8.90 11.99
CA THR A 129 -1.13 9.49 10.65
C THR A 129 -0.52 8.52 9.67
N ILE A 130 -1.18 8.38 8.52
CA ILE A 130 -0.71 7.53 7.45
C ILE A 130 -0.17 8.35 6.28
N THR A 131 0.75 7.72 5.57
CA THR A 131 1.29 8.22 4.31
C THR A 131 1.32 7.10 3.29
N LEU A 132 0.93 7.43 2.05
CA LEU A 132 1.00 6.56 0.90
C LEU A 132 2.40 6.64 0.28
N GLY A 133 3.11 5.51 0.20
CA GLY A 133 4.43 5.44 -0.45
C GLY A 133 4.46 4.50 -1.65
N TYR A 134 5.67 4.18 -2.11
CA TYR A 134 5.93 3.18 -3.16
C TYR A 134 5.40 3.55 -4.55
N PHE A 135 5.85 4.68 -5.07
CA PHE A 135 5.45 5.20 -6.38
C PHE A 135 6.19 4.56 -7.57
N GLY A 136 7.05 3.55 -7.36
CA GLY A 136 7.83 2.92 -8.44
C GLY A 136 6.98 2.28 -9.56
N HIS A 137 5.68 2.09 -9.33
CA HIS A 137 4.73 1.59 -10.33
C HIS A 137 3.75 2.66 -10.83
N ALA A 138 3.79 3.86 -10.27
CA ALA A 138 2.83 4.90 -10.58
C ALA A 138 3.00 5.41 -12.01
N ILE A 139 1.89 5.84 -12.62
CA ILE A 139 1.86 6.18 -14.05
C ILE A 139 0.81 7.24 -14.35
N LYS A 140 1.02 8.00 -15.42
CA LYS A 140 -0.01 8.86 -16.02
C LYS A 140 -1.01 8.02 -16.84
N PRO A 141 -2.30 8.41 -16.90
CA PRO A 141 -3.30 7.73 -17.70
C PRO A 141 -2.93 7.76 -19.19
N GLY A 142 -3.39 6.75 -19.95
CA GLY A 142 -3.11 6.61 -21.38
C GLY A 142 -1.79 5.92 -21.73
N ASN A 143 -0.90 5.72 -20.75
CA ASN A 143 0.30 4.92 -20.94
C ASN A 143 0.00 3.42 -20.69
N SER A 144 0.32 2.57 -21.65
CA SER A 144 0.26 1.11 -21.44
C SER A 144 1.51 0.62 -20.74
N VAL A 145 1.38 -0.46 -19.97
CA VAL A 145 2.52 -1.13 -19.34
C VAL A 145 2.63 -2.58 -19.78
N LYS A 146 3.87 -3.06 -19.83
CA LYS A 146 4.19 -4.44 -20.19
C LYS A 146 3.68 -5.46 -19.16
N PHE A 147 3.68 -5.10 -17.88
CA PHE A 147 3.25 -5.96 -16.78
C PHE A 147 2.05 -5.33 -16.07
N LYS A 148 0.88 -5.94 -16.22
CA LYS A 148 -0.40 -5.43 -15.70
C LYS A 148 -0.83 -6.12 -14.41
N VAL A 149 -0.46 -7.37 -14.21
CA VAL A 149 -0.66 -8.10 -12.95
C VAL A 149 0.15 -7.43 -11.84
N GLN A 150 -0.48 -7.20 -10.68
CA GLN A 150 0.13 -6.49 -9.56
C GLN A 150 0.17 -7.35 -8.30
N SER A 151 1.20 -7.13 -7.49
CA SER A 151 1.37 -7.77 -6.19
C SER A 151 1.18 -6.74 -5.07
N PRO A 152 0.63 -7.13 -3.90
CA PRO A 152 0.13 -8.47 -3.55
C PRO A 152 -1.25 -8.75 -4.15
N ALA A 153 -1.53 -10.03 -4.40
CA ALA A 153 -2.80 -10.49 -4.94
C ALA A 153 -4.01 -10.00 -4.12
N THR A 154 -3.87 -9.92 -2.78
CA THR A 154 -4.89 -9.46 -1.82
C THR A 154 -5.50 -8.10 -2.13
N TYR A 155 -4.72 -7.17 -2.70
CA TYR A 155 -5.17 -5.81 -3.02
C TYR A 155 -5.26 -5.61 -4.55
N CYS A 156 -4.92 -6.61 -5.35
CA CYS A 156 -4.93 -6.50 -6.80
C CYS A 156 -6.37 -6.49 -7.30
N ALA A 157 -6.72 -5.46 -8.06
CA ALA A 157 -8.01 -5.39 -8.73
C ALA A 157 -8.16 -6.52 -9.76
N PRO A 158 -9.35 -7.11 -9.92
CA PRO A 158 -9.60 -8.18 -10.89
C PRO A 158 -9.14 -7.83 -12.31
N GLU A 159 -9.39 -6.62 -12.79
CA GLU A 159 -9.05 -6.20 -14.15
C GLU A 159 -7.55 -6.29 -14.48
N HIS A 160 -6.67 -6.19 -13.48
CA HIS A 160 -5.21 -6.33 -13.68
C HIS A 160 -4.79 -7.74 -14.07
N VAL A 161 -5.53 -8.77 -13.62
CA VAL A 161 -5.31 -10.17 -14.04
C VAL A 161 -6.01 -10.52 -15.34
N TYR A 162 -6.77 -9.59 -15.92
CA TYR A 162 -7.39 -9.70 -17.25
C TYR A 162 -6.74 -8.77 -18.28
N ASN A 163 -5.51 -8.31 -18.03
CA ASN A 163 -4.71 -7.53 -18.97
C ASN A 163 -5.36 -6.18 -19.40
N ALA A 164 -6.22 -5.62 -18.55
CA ALA A 164 -6.79 -4.29 -18.78
C ALA A 164 -5.70 -3.20 -18.74
N ASP A 165 -5.87 -2.14 -19.53
CA ASP A 165 -4.99 -0.98 -19.44
C ASP A 165 -5.22 -0.21 -18.12
N PRO A 166 -4.18 0.48 -17.60
CA PRO A 166 -4.29 1.21 -16.35
C PRO A 166 -5.41 2.26 -16.36
N SER A 167 -6.19 2.28 -15.29
CA SER A 167 -7.17 3.32 -14.99
C SER A 167 -7.08 3.70 -13.50
N PHE A 168 -7.93 4.63 -13.05
CA PHE A 168 -8.01 5.01 -11.64
C PHE A 168 -8.73 3.95 -10.76
N ALA A 169 -9.50 3.04 -11.38
CA ALA A 169 -10.33 2.08 -10.65
C ALA A 169 -9.54 1.08 -9.79
N PRO A 170 -8.38 0.55 -10.22
CA PRO A 170 -7.57 -0.33 -9.37
C PRO A 170 -7.08 0.29 -8.07
N ASP A 171 -6.80 1.60 -8.05
CA ASP A 171 -6.43 2.31 -6.82
C ASP A 171 -7.62 2.34 -5.85
N MET A 172 -8.84 2.52 -6.38
CA MET A 172 -10.09 2.48 -5.60
C MET A 172 -10.42 1.07 -5.10
N TRP A 173 -10.17 0.03 -5.90
CA TRP A 173 -10.28 -1.37 -5.44
C TRP A 173 -9.34 -1.63 -4.26
N SER A 174 -8.07 -1.27 -4.44
CA SER A 174 -7.04 -1.43 -3.41
C SER A 174 -7.42 -0.68 -2.13
N TYR A 175 -7.93 0.56 -2.26
CA TYR A 175 -8.47 1.34 -1.15
C TYR A 175 -9.60 0.61 -0.44
N MET A 176 -10.54 0.02 -1.18
CA MET A 176 -11.69 -0.67 -0.58
C MET A 176 -11.31 -1.93 0.17
N CYS A 177 -10.34 -2.69 -0.33
CA CYS A 177 -9.77 -3.82 0.40
C CYS A 177 -9.12 -3.37 1.72
N ILE A 178 -8.33 -2.27 1.70
CA ILE A 178 -7.70 -1.72 2.90
C ILE A 178 -8.72 -1.12 3.87
N PHE A 179 -9.71 -0.40 3.36
CA PHE A 179 -10.80 0.15 4.16
C PHE A 179 -11.54 -0.96 4.90
N ALA A 180 -11.87 -2.05 4.21
CA ALA A 180 -12.54 -3.17 4.83
C ALA A 180 -11.65 -3.86 5.89
N GLU A 181 -10.35 -4.01 5.62
CA GLU A 181 -9.39 -4.55 6.59
C GLU A 181 -9.27 -3.66 7.83
N LEU A 182 -9.19 -2.35 7.66
CA LEU A 182 -9.25 -1.37 8.74
C LEU A 182 -10.55 -1.50 9.52
N TYR A 183 -11.70 -1.48 8.83
CA TYR A 183 -13.01 -1.52 9.47
C TYR A 183 -13.24 -2.80 10.27
N LEU A 184 -12.95 -3.96 9.68
CA LEU A 184 -13.17 -5.29 10.26
C LEU A 184 -12.07 -5.70 11.25
N GLY A 185 -10.87 -5.13 11.13
CA GLY A 185 -9.69 -5.49 11.94
C GLY A 185 -8.95 -6.75 11.47
N PHE A 186 -9.33 -7.32 10.32
CA PHE A 186 -8.66 -8.46 9.67
C PHE A 186 -8.77 -8.36 8.14
N SER A 187 -7.81 -8.95 7.42
CA SER A 187 -7.78 -8.89 5.95
C SER A 187 -8.95 -9.66 5.33
N MET A 188 -9.65 -9.02 4.39
CA MET A 188 -10.77 -9.63 3.66
C MET A 188 -10.33 -10.75 2.72
N PHE A 189 -9.13 -10.63 2.11
CA PHE A 189 -8.59 -11.57 1.12
C PHE A 189 -7.20 -12.10 1.56
N ALA A 190 -7.18 -13.07 2.46
CA ALA A 190 -5.93 -13.63 2.98
C ALA A 190 -5.30 -14.70 2.06
N SER A 191 -5.10 -14.38 0.77
CA SER A 191 -4.45 -15.27 -0.19
C SER A 191 -3.25 -14.61 -0.88
N ALA A 192 -2.17 -15.38 -1.03
CA ALA A 192 -1.01 -14.98 -1.82
C ALA A 192 -1.22 -15.18 -3.33
N ALA A 193 -2.18 -16.02 -3.73
CA ALA A 193 -2.49 -16.33 -5.12
C ALA A 193 -3.70 -15.52 -5.61
N HIS A 194 -3.63 -15.01 -6.84
CA HIS A 194 -4.68 -14.22 -7.49
C HIS A 194 -5.92 -15.06 -7.76
N SER A 195 -5.78 -16.33 -8.14
CA SER A 195 -6.94 -17.21 -8.39
C SER A 195 -7.80 -17.35 -7.14
N ALA A 196 -7.18 -17.57 -5.98
CA ALA A 196 -7.91 -17.74 -4.72
C ALA A 196 -8.50 -16.40 -4.21
N THR A 197 -7.86 -15.25 -4.49
CA THR A 197 -8.47 -13.94 -4.23
C THR A 197 -9.68 -13.70 -5.15
N LEU A 198 -9.59 -14.09 -6.42
CA LEU A 198 -10.70 -14.01 -7.37
C LEU A 198 -11.84 -14.96 -6.99
N ASP A 199 -11.56 -16.20 -6.57
CA ASP A 199 -12.57 -17.13 -6.07
C ASP A 199 -13.40 -16.50 -4.96
N PHE A 200 -12.73 -15.92 -3.97
CA PHE A 200 -13.41 -15.25 -2.86
C PHE A 200 -14.20 -14.02 -3.33
N THR A 201 -13.63 -13.26 -4.26
CA THR A 201 -14.30 -12.12 -4.89
C THR A 201 -15.59 -12.58 -5.58
N VAL A 202 -15.53 -13.55 -6.49
CA VAL A 202 -16.70 -14.11 -7.18
C VAL A 202 -17.76 -14.61 -6.20
N ARG A 203 -17.36 -15.35 -5.16
CA ARG A 203 -18.30 -15.84 -4.13
C ARG A 203 -19.02 -14.71 -3.39
N THR A 204 -18.43 -13.53 -3.29
CA THR A 204 -19.03 -12.37 -2.62
C THR A 204 -19.77 -11.43 -3.58
N SER A 205 -19.28 -11.25 -4.81
CA SER A 205 -19.83 -10.33 -5.83
C SER A 205 -20.63 -11.02 -6.95
N ARG A 206 -20.91 -12.33 -6.80
CA ARG A 206 -21.65 -13.25 -7.69
C ARG A 206 -20.89 -13.77 -8.91
N SER A 207 -20.43 -12.92 -9.82
CA SER A 207 -19.71 -13.36 -11.03
C SER A 207 -18.90 -12.25 -11.68
N LEU A 208 -17.95 -12.64 -12.54
CA LEU A 208 -17.17 -11.74 -13.39
C LEU A 208 -17.87 -11.52 -14.74
N PRO A 209 -17.55 -10.42 -15.44
CA PRO A 209 -18.06 -10.20 -16.78
C PRO A 209 -17.70 -11.36 -17.72
N LEU A 210 -18.70 -11.88 -18.44
CA LEU A 210 -18.50 -12.98 -19.40
C LEU A 210 -17.47 -12.62 -20.49
N SER A 211 -17.33 -11.33 -20.82
CA SER A 211 -16.34 -10.83 -21.78
C SER A 211 -14.89 -11.03 -21.33
N TRP A 212 -14.63 -11.29 -20.05
CA TRP A 212 -13.29 -11.54 -19.51
C TRP A 212 -12.88 -13.01 -19.62
N LYS A 213 -13.82 -13.91 -19.93
CA LYS A 213 -13.60 -15.35 -20.03
C LYS A 213 -12.51 -15.68 -21.04
N GLY A 214 -11.57 -16.55 -20.63
CA GLY A 214 -10.42 -16.96 -21.46
C GLY A 214 -9.26 -15.97 -21.53
N SER A 215 -9.34 -14.81 -20.85
CA SER A 215 -8.29 -13.79 -20.86
C SER A 215 -7.49 -13.67 -19.56
N TYR A 216 -7.71 -14.58 -18.60
CA TYR A 216 -7.00 -14.61 -17.32
C TYR A 216 -5.49 -14.80 -17.48
N LYS A 217 -4.70 -13.99 -16.76
CA LYS A 217 -3.22 -13.95 -16.78
C LYS A 217 -2.59 -14.04 -15.39
N GLY A 218 -3.39 -14.19 -14.32
CA GLY A 218 -2.87 -14.37 -12.97
C GLY A 218 -2.30 -15.78 -12.75
N ASP A 219 -1.81 -16.04 -11.54
CA ASP A 219 -1.35 -17.37 -11.12
C ASP A 219 -2.53 -18.27 -10.70
N GLY A 220 -2.25 -19.56 -10.48
CA GLY A 220 -3.26 -20.56 -10.13
C GLY A 220 -4.10 -21.05 -11.31
N ARG A 221 -5.07 -21.92 -11.04
CA ARG A 221 -6.02 -22.39 -12.06
C ARG A 221 -7.14 -21.37 -12.22
N HIS A 222 -7.54 -21.15 -13.47
CA HIS A 222 -8.75 -20.41 -13.77
C HIS A 222 -9.95 -21.34 -13.59
N ASP A 223 -11.02 -20.82 -12.99
CA ASP A 223 -12.24 -21.59 -12.77
C ASP A 223 -13.35 -21.06 -13.69
N GLU A 224 -13.84 -21.94 -14.56
CA GLU A 224 -15.00 -21.68 -15.44
C GLU A 224 -16.23 -21.10 -14.71
N PRO A 225 -16.53 -21.53 -13.45
CA PRO A 225 -17.62 -20.96 -12.66
C PRO A 225 -17.50 -19.48 -12.31
N TRP A 226 -16.36 -18.81 -12.56
CA TRP A 226 -16.22 -17.38 -12.29
C TRP A 226 -17.15 -16.50 -13.12
N TYR A 227 -17.66 -17.03 -14.23
CA TYR A 227 -18.42 -16.26 -15.22
C TYR A 227 -19.90 -16.68 -15.33
N ASP A 228 -20.35 -17.57 -14.43
CA ASP A 228 -21.71 -18.15 -14.42
C ASP A 228 -22.67 -17.46 -13.44
#